data_AF-B6Q5D3-F1
#
_entry.id   AF-B6Q5D3-F1
#
_cell.length_a   1.000
_cell.length_b   1.000
_cell.length_c   1.000
_cell.angle_alpha   90.00
_cell.angle_beta   90.00
_cell.angle_gamma   90.00
#
_symmetry.space_group_name_H-M   'P 1'
#
loop_
_entity.id
_entity.type
_entity.pdbx_description
1 polymer ?
#
loop_
_entity_poly.entity_id
_entity_poly.type
_entity_poly.pdbx_seq_one_letter_code
_entity_poly.pdbx_strand_id
1 'polypeptide(L)'
;MPTTPEPTTAPEAAPEGAREAASGGESKPYSTRLNRDDRIRILTLREAGFTYLQIASQLHITHDQVQYTCQSQQATPKKARGRTPKLSEEDVDRVIDWISSSKRTRRMPYYKVIRELDLPIGATALARALKKRGYTRCKALRKPPLSDEHKRDGTPGHASKETKKELQERNIYPIYWPAFSPDLNPIEAVWNWMKDWIQEQYPNDEQLSYDRLREVVRASWDALPEQFLKDLIDSMQARCQAVILAEGGHTKY
;
A
#
# COMPACT_ATOMS: atom_id res chain seq x y z
N MET A 1 4.30 45.02 62.22
CA MET A 1 5.69 45.50 62.13
C MET A 1 5.90 46.09 60.74
N PRO A 2 5.78 47.42 60.58
CA PRO A 2 6.02 48.10 59.31
C PRO A 2 7.47 48.60 59.27
N THR A 3 8.17 48.40 58.17
CA THR A 3 9.48 49.04 57.94
C THR A 3 9.54 49.54 56.51
N THR A 4 9.51 50.86 56.39
CA THR A 4 9.90 51.65 55.22
C THR A 4 10.24 53.04 55.78
N PRO A 5 11.05 53.87 55.12
CA PRO A 5 12.34 53.66 54.45
C PRO A 5 13.40 54.61 55.05
N GLU A 6 14.62 54.65 54.52
CA GLU A 6 15.34 55.93 54.36
C GLU A 6 16.47 55.85 53.31
N PRO A 7 16.88 57.01 52.76
CA PRO A 7 17.34 57.21 51.39
C PRO A 7 18.86 57.49 51.31
N THR A 8 19.43 57.48 50.09
CA THR A 8 20.74 58.06 49.70
C THR A 8 20.97 57.62 48.25
N THR A 9 21.39 58.38 47.24
CA THR A 9 21.71 59.80 47.00
C THR A 9 21.93 59.88 45.47
N ALA A 10 21.44 60.93 44.82
CA ALA A 10 21.89 61.33 43.47
C ALA A 10 23.18 62.15 43.60
N PRO A 11 24.15 62.02 42.68
CA PRO A 11 24.24 62.93 41.52
C PRO A 11 24.70 62.12 40.28
N GLU A 12 24.94 62.59 39.06
CA GLU A 12 25.18 63.88 38.43
C GLU A 12 25.02 63.66 36.91
N ALA A 13 25.10 64.75 36.14
CA ALA A 13 24.71 64.89 34.74
C ALA A 13 25.46 64.04 33.70
N ALA A 14 24.84 63.99 32.52
CA ALA A 14 25.23 63.34 31.27
C ALA A 14 26.63 63.71 30.74
N PRO A 15 27.10 63.00 29.70
CA PRO A 15 27.19 63.73 28.44
C PRO A 15 26.58 63.02 27.23
N GLU A 16 26.09 63.89 26.35
CA GLU A 16 25.87 63.77 24.92
C GLU A 16 26.48 62.57 24.17
N GLY A 17 25.64 61.98 23.32
CA GLY A 17 26.01 61.75 21.93
C GLY A 17 26.64 60.41 21.60
N ALA A 18 25.81 59.42 21.26
CA ALA A 18 26.14 58.44 20.22
C ALA A 18 24.93 57.57 19.85
N ARG A 19 24.56 57.64 18.57
CA ARG A 19 23.87 56.63 17.76
C ARG A 19 22.35 56.70 17.71
N GLU A 20 21.91 57.59 16.83
CA GLU A 20 21.03 57.18 15.73
C GLU A 20 21.42 55.80 15.20
N ALA A 21 20.50 54.85 15.33
CA ALA A 21 20.15 53.89 14.30
C ALA A 21 18.80 53.31 14.69
N ALA A 22 17.74 54.11 14.46
CA ALA A 22 16.44 53.56 14.15
C ALA A 22 16.61 52.78 12.84
N SER A 23 17.13 51.55 12.94
CA SER A 23 17.08 50.62 11.83
C SER A 23 15.60 50.30 11.65
N GLY A 24 15.06 50.77 10.53
CA GLY A 24 13.75 50.37 10.06
C GLY A 24 13.71 48.86 10.09
N GLY A 25 13.00 48.32 11.08
CA GLY A 25 12.71 46.91 11.15
C GLY A 25 11.89 46.61 9.91
N GLU A 26 12.53 46.04 8.90
CA GLU A 26 11.88 45.47 7.74
C GLU A 26 10.74 44.59 8.26
N SER A 27 9.51 45.07 8.11
CA SER A 27 8.32 44.34 8.49
C SER A 27 8.28 43.10 7.60
N LYS A 28 8.78 41.98 8.09
CA LYS A 28 8.69 40.71 7.38
C LYS A 28 7.20 40.49 7.06
N PRO A 29 6.82 40.31 5.79
CA PRO A 29 5.43 40.13 5.44
C PRO A 29 4.92 38.89 6.17
N TYR A 30 3.88 39.06 6.97
CA TYR A 30 3.20 37.95 7.64
C TYR A 30 2.90 36.86 6.61
N SER A 31 3.39 35.63 6.83
CA SER A 31 3.14 34.52 5.90
C SER A 31 1.64 34.27 5.78
N THR A 32 1.12 34.18 4.55
CA THR A 32 -0.32 33.99 4.31
C THR A 32 -0.80 32.61 4.76
N ARG A 33 0.09 31.62 4.92
CA ARG A 33 -0.25 30.26 5.37
C ARG A 33 0.71 29.78 6.45
N LEU A 34 0.13 29.33 7.57
CA LEU A 34 0.85 28.65 8.64
C LEU A 34 1.18 27.21 8.23
N ASN A 35 2.43 26.80 8.45
CA ASN A 35 2.82 25.40 8.30
C ASN A 35 2.47 24.60 9.58
N ARG A 36 2.67 23.27 9.54
CA ARG A 36 2.41 22.39 10.70
C ARG A 36 3.15 22.85 11.95
N ASP A 37 4.43 23.18 11.81
CA ASP A 37 5.28 23.56 12.95
C ASP A 37 4.86 24.88 13.58
N ASP A 38 4.43 25.86 12.77
CA ASP A 38 3.91 27.12 13.27
C ASP A 38 2.63 26.90 14.08
N ARG A 39 1.75 26.00 13.61
CA ARG A 39 0.52 25.65 14.32
C ARG A 39 0.79 24.91 15.63
N ILE A 40 1.80 24.03 15.65
CA ILE A 40 2.26 23.39 16.90
C ILE A 40 2.74 24.46 17.89
N ARG A 41 3.61 25.38 17.46
CA ARG A 41 4.12 26.47 18.32
C ARG A 41 3.00 27.32 18.90
N ILE A 42 1.99 27.66 18.09
CA ILE A 42 0.80 28.39 18.57
C ILE A 42 0.06 27.62 19.66
N LEU A 43 -0.21 26.32 19.44
CA LEU A 43 -0.93 25.50 20.42
C LEU A 43 -0.14 25.32 21.70
N THR A 44 1.18 25.07 21.61
CA THR A 44 2.07 24.96 22.77
C THR A 44 2.12 26.24 23.58
N LEU A 45 2.25 27.41 22.93
CA LEU A 45 2.23 28.69 23.64
C LEU A 45 0.86 28.97 24.26
N ARG A 46 -0.22 28.51 23.64
CA ARG A 46 -1.56 28.65 24.21
C ARG A 46 -1.76 27.77 25.45
N GLU A 47 -1.27 26.54 25.43
CA GLU A 47 -1.25 25.65 26.60
C GLU A 47 -0.40 26.22 27.74
N ALA A 48 0.72 26.89 27.41
CA ALA A 48 1.55 27.60 28.37
C ALA A 48 0.92 28.90 28.92
N GLY A 49 -0.34 29.23 28.55
CA GLY A 49 -1.10 30.35 29.10
C GLY A 49 -0.90 31.69 28.40
N PHE A 50 -0.17 31.76 27.28
CA PHE A 50 0.02 33.03 26.56
C PHE A 50 -1.29 33.52 25.92
N THR A 51 -1.46 34.84 25.91
CA THR A 51 -2.57 35.51 25.22
C THR A 51 -2.35 35.53 23.71
N TYR A 52 -3.42 35.66 22.93
CA TYR A 52 -3.32 35.65 21.47
C TYR A 52 -2.43 36.77 20.92
N LEU A 53 -2.44 37.96 21.54
CA LEU A 53 -1.58 39.07 21.16
C LEU A 53 -0.10 38.79 21.41
N GLN A 54 0.23 38.16 22.55
CA GLN A 54 1.61 37.76 22.86
C GLN A 54 2.13 36.72 21.86
N ILE A 55 1.31 35.71 21.54
CA ILE A 55 1.67 34.67 20.56
C ILE A 55 1.87 35.29 19.16
N ALA A 56 0.97 36.17 18.74
CA ALA A 56 1.04 36.85 17.44
C ALA A 56 2.32 37.71 17.31
N SER A 57 2.65 38.47 18.36
CA SER A 57 3.87 39.29 18.40
C SER A 57 5.14 38.43 18.39
N GLN A 58 5.17 37.34 19.15
CA GLN A 58 6.34 36.47 19.29
C GLN A 58 6.63 35.64 18.03
N LEU A 59 5.60 35.14 17.35
CA LEU A 59 5.75 34.29 16.16
C LEU A 59 5.70 35.08 14.83
N HIS A 60 5.51 36.40 14.88
CA HIS A 60 5.33 37.25 13.69
C HIS A 60 4.24 36.72 12.75
N ILE A 61 3.05 36.46 13.31
CA ILE A 61 1.86 35.95 12.63
C ILE A 61 0.65 36.80 13.04
N THR A 62 -0.43 36.76 12.27
CA THR A 62 -1.59 37.59 12.59
C THR A 62 -2.38 37.03 13.78
N HIS A 63 -3.04 37.93 14.52
CA HIS A 63 -3.94 37.53 15.62
C HIS A 63 -5.00 36.52 15.13
N ASP A 64 -5.58 36.74 13.95
CA ASP A 64 -6.59 35.85 13.38
C ASP A 64 -6.05 34.44 13.08
N GLN A 65 -4.79 34.34 12.65
CA GLN A 65 -4.12 33.05 12.43
C GLN A 65 -3.93 32.28 13.75
N VAL A 66 -3.59 32.98 14.83
CA VAL A 66 -3.50 32.41 16.18
C VAL A 66 -4.87 31.95 16.67
N GLN A 67 -5.87 32.82 16.58
CA GLN A 67 -7.24 32.55 17.00
C GLN A 67 -7.83 31.35 16.25
N TYR A 68 -7.73 31.32 14.92
CA TYR A 68 -8.19 30.22 14.08
C TYR A 68 -7.52 28.90 14.45
N THR A 69 -6.21 28.92 14.70
CA THR A 69 -5.45 27.71 15.09
C THR A 69 -5.88 27.19 16.46
N CYS A 70 -6.05 28.08 17.44
CA CYS A 70 -6.51 27.70 18.79
C CYS A 70 -7.95 27.18 18.78
N GLN A 71 -8.84 27.76 17.98
CA GLN A 71 -10.23 27.31 17.86
C GLN A 71 -10.35 25.98 17.11
N SER A 72 -9.55 25.78 16.07
CA SER A 72 -9.59 24.53 15.28
C SER A 72 -8.85 23.37 15.95
N GLN A 73 -7.95 23.64 16.92
CA GLN A 73 -7.12 22.65 17.64
C GLN A 73 -6.40 21.62 16.75
N GLN A 74 -6.20 21.94 15.46
CA GLN A 74 -5.58 21.04 14.49
C GLN A 74 -4.17 21.51 14.17
N ALA A 75 -3.15 20.72 14.51
CA ALA A 75 -1.76 21.05 14.15
C ALA A 75 -1.50 20.97 12.64
N THR A 76 -2.18 20.06 11.93
CA THR A 76 -1.98 19.85 10.48
C THR A 76 -2.88 20.80 9.67
N PRO A 77 -2.33 21.67 8.82
CA PRO A 77 -3.13 22.52 7.94
C PRO A 77 -3.98 21.69 6.98
N LYS A 78 -5.22 22.13 6.71
CA LYS A 78 -6.07 21.49 5.69
C LYS A 78 -5.43 21.66 4.31
N LYS A 79 -5.26 20.54 3.60
CA LYS A 79 -4.74 20.56 2.22
C LYS A 79 -5.70 21.35 1.33
N ALA A 80 -5.15 22.21 0.47
CA ALA A 80 -5.94 22.92 -0.52
C ALA A 80 -6.71 21.93 -1.40
N ARG A 81 -7.99 22.23 -1.66
CA ARG A 81 -8.79 21.42 -2.58
C ARG A 81 -8.16 21.50 -3.97
N GLY A 82 -7.93 20.33 -4.57
CA GLY A 82 -7.44 20.24 -5.94
C GLY A 82 -8.55 20.55 -6.96
N ARG A 83 -8.18 20.57 -8.24
CA ARG A 83 -9.14 20.67 -9.34
C ARG A 83 -10.10 19.48 -9.33
N THR A 84 -11.38 19.72 -9.60
CA THR A 84 -12.36 18.66 -9.77
C THR A 84 -11.98 17.75 -10.96
N PRO A 85 -12.06 16.42 -10.81
CA PRO A 85 -11.86 15.49 -11.92
C PRO A 85 -12.86 15.76 -13.04
N LYS A 86 -12.43 15.61 -14.30
CA LYS A 86 -13.30 15.76 -15.48
C LYS A 86 -14.24 14.57 -15.71
N LEU A 87 -13.95 13.44 -15.08
CA LEU A 87 -14.67 12.18 -15.24
C LEU A 87 -15.32 11.87 -13.89
N SER A 88 -16.61 11.58 -13.87
CA SER A 88 -17.29 11.18 -12.64
C SER A 88 -16.82 9.78 -12.21
N GLU A 89 -17.09 9.41 -10.97
CA GLU A 89 -16.75 8.06 -10.50
C GLU A 89 -17.63 7.02 -11.23
N GLU A 90 -18.89 7.33 -11.51
CA GLU A 90 -19.82 6.49 -12.27
C GLU A 90 -19.35 6.33 -13.74
N ASP A 91 -18.81 7.39 -14.33
CA ASP A 91 -18.25 7.33 -15.68
C ASP A 91 -17.05 6.37 -15.74
N VAL A 92 -16.21 6.34 -14.71
CA VAL A 92 -15.09 5.39 -14.63
C VAL A 92 -15.61 3.95 -14.57
N ASP A 93 -16.66 3.69 -13.80
CA ASP A 93 -17.27 2.37 -13.70
C ASP A 93 -17.86 1.91 -15.03
N ARG A 94 -18.60 2.77 -15.72
CA ARG A 94 -19.11 2.49 -17.07
C ARG A 94 -17.99 2.14 -18.05
N VAL A 95 -16.86 2.83 -17.94
CA VAL A 95 -15.69 2.54 -18.78
C VAL A 95 -15.07 1.19 -18.42
N ILE A 96 -14.98 0.83 -17.14
CA ILE A 96 -14.46 -0.47 -16.68
C ILE A 96 -15.34 -1.61 -17.19
N ASP A 97 -16.66 -1.49 -17.05
CA ASP A 97 -17.63 -2.49 -17.52
C ASP A 97 -17.49 -2.69 -19.02
N TRP A 98 -17.40 -1.59 -19.77
CA TRP A 98 -17.26 -1.64 -21.22
C TRP A 98 -15.93 -2.27 -21.67
N ILE A 99 -14.80 -1.89 -21.06
CA ILE A 99 -13.48 -2.47 -21.36
C ILE A 99 -13.44 -3.97 -20.98
N SER A 100 -14.19 -4.38 -19.95
CA SER A 100 -14.20 -5.76 -19.45
C SER A 100 -15.15 -6.67 -20.23
N SER A 101 -16.16 -6.11 -20.91
CA SER A 101 -17.21 -6.84 -21.64
C SER A 101 -16.72 -7.76 -22.75
N SER A 102 -15.58 -7.47 -23.38
CA SER A 102 -15.10 -8.24 -24.54
C SER A 102 -13.58 -8.36 -24.57
N LYS A 103 -13.08 -9.47 -25.12
CA LYS A 103 -11.66 -9.66 -25.43
C LYS A 103 -11.12 -8.54 -26.34
N ARG A 104 -11.97 -8.00 -27.24
CA ARG A 104 -11.62 -6.90 -28.14
C ARG A 104 -11.42 -5.60 -27.37
N THR A 105 -12.37 -5.23 -26.50
CA THR A 105 -12.33 -3.99 -25.73
C THR A 105 -11.23 -4.03 -24.66
N ARG A 106 -11.00 -5.19 -24.03
CA ARG A 106 -9.90 -5.41 -23.08
C ARG A 106 -8.53 -5.12 -23.68
N ARG A 107 -8.31 -5.49 -24.93
CA ARG A 107 -7.02 -5.28 -25.63
C ARG A 107 -6.91 -3.91 -26.29
N MET A 108 -8.01 -3.15 -26.38
CA MET A 108 -8.05 -1.87 -27.06
C MET A 108 -7.17 -0.80 -26.37
N PRO A 109 -6.36 -0.03 -27.12
CA PRO A 109 -5.56 1.05 -26.54
C PRO A 109 -6.44 2.22 -26.08
N TYR A 110 -6.02 2.92 -25.02
CA TYR A 110 -6.85 3.96 -24.37
C TYR A 110 -7.32 5.09 -25.30
N TYR A 111 -6.51 5.50 -26.28
CA TYR A 111 -6.94 6.52 -27.24
C TYR A 111 -8.16 6.08 -28.08
N LYS A 112 -8.26 4.78 -28.36
CA LYS A 112 -9.39 4.23 -29.12
C LYS A 112 -10.61 4.02 -28.23
N VAL A 113 -10.40 3.64 -26.96
CA VAL A 113 -11.46 3.64 -25.95
C VAL A 113 -12.08 5.02 -25.78
N ILE A 114 -11.24 6.07 -25.71
CA ILE A 114 -11.68 7.46 -25.59
C ILE A 114 -12.52 7.88 -26.79
N ARG A 115 -12.11 7.50 -28.01
CA ARG A 115 -12.87 7.78 -29.24
C ARG A 115 -14.20 7.06 -29.30
N GLU A 116 -14.25 5.81 -28.83
CA GLU A 116 -15.47 4.99 -28.89
C GLU A 116 -16.50 5.43 -27.84
N LEU A 117 -16.03 5.84 -26.66
CA LEU A 117 -16.87 6.29 -25.55
C LEU A 117 -17.06 7.82 -25.51
N ASP A 118 -16.55 8.52 -26.52
CA ASP A 118 -16.58 9.99 -26.68
C ASP A 118 -16.20 10.76 -25.40
N LEU A 119 -15.09 10.35 -24.78
CA LEU A 119 -14.70 10.90 -23.47
C LEU A 119 -13.92 12.22 -23.62
N PRO A 120 -14.23 13.27 -22.83
CA PRO A 120 -13.56 14.58 -22.90
C PRO A 120 -12.20 14.60 -22.17
N ILE A 121 -11.42 13.51 -22.27
CA ILE A 121 -10.17 13.29 -21.53
C ILE A 121 -9.08 12.71 -22.42
N GLY A 122 -7.81 12.93 -22.04
CA GLY A 122 -6.67 12.29 -22.68
C GLY A 122 -6.38 10.88 -22.15
N ALA A 123 -5.60 10.10 -22.91
CA ALA A 123 -5.23 8.72 -22.56
C ALA A 123 -4.60 8.58 -21.16
N THR A 124 -3.76 9.55 -20.76
CA THR A 124 -3.12 9.56 -19.43
C THR A 124 -4.12 9.82 -18.30
N ALA A 125 -5.13 10.66 -18.53
CA ALA A 125 -6.17 10.93 -17.55
C ALA A 125 -7.04 9.68 -17.33
N LEU A 126 -7.41 8.99 -18.42
CA LEU A 126 -8.11 7.71 -18.34
C LEU A 126 -7.26 6.65 -17.61
N ALA A 127 -5.97 6.54 -17.94
CA ALA A 127 -5.07 5.59 -17.28
C ALA A 127 -4.96 5.82 -15.76
N ARG A 128 -4.89 7.08 -15.31
CA ARG A 128 -4.83 7.43 -13.88
C ARG A 128 -6.15 7.14 -13.18
N ALA A 129 -7.28 7.44 -13.82
CA ALA A 129 -8.61 7.15 -13.28
C ALA A 129 -8.82 5.63 -13.09
N LEU A 130 -8.47 4.84 -14.11
CA LEU A 130 -8.53 3.38 -14.03
C LEU A 130 -7.58 2.81 -12.96
N LYS A 131 -6.34 3.33 -12.88
CA LYS A 131 -5.38 2.91 -11.85
C LYS A 131 -5.87 3.22 -10.42
N LYS A 132 -6.57 4.34 -10.22
CA LYS A 132 -7.19 4.69 -8.93
C LYS A 132 -8.23 3.65 -8.50
N ARG A 133 -8.91 3.01 -9.46
CA ARG A 133 -9.84 1.89 -9.24
C ARG A 133 -9.17 0.51 -9.27
N GLY A 134 -7.83 0.44 -9.26
CA GLY A 134 -7.08 -0.82 -9.30
C GLY A 134 -6.97 -1.47 -10.68
N TYR A 135 -7.56 -0.88 -11.72
CA TYR A 135 -7.49 -1.44 -13.07
C TYR A 135 -6.17 -1.04 -13.76
N THR A 136 -5.29 -2.02 -13.96
CA THR A 136 -4.01 -1.84 -14.66
C THR A 136 -3.93 -2.74 -15.90
N ARG A 137 -3.35 -2.22 -16.98
CA ARG A 137 -3.16 -3.01 -18.20
C ARG A 137 -1.87 -3.80 -18.11
N CYS A 138 -2.01 -5.11 -18.02
CA CYS A 138 -0.90 -6.05 -18.16
C CYS A 138 -0.82 -6.57 -19.61
N LYS A 139 0.39 -6.82 -20.10
CA LYS A 139 0.59 -7.45 -21.41
C LYS A 139 0.21 -8.92 -21.28
N ALA A 140 -0.97 -9.29 -21.78
CA ALA A 140 -1.40 -10.69 -21.81
C ALA A 140 -0.46 -11.50 -22.71
N LEU A 141 0.42 -12.30 -22.10
CA LEU A 141 1.26 -13.28 -22.80
C LEU A 141 0.38 -14.46 -23.21
N ARG A 142 0.56 -14.99 -24.42
CA ARG A 142 -0.09 -16.25 -24.80
C ARG A 142 0.63 -17.35 -24.03
N LYS A 143 -0.12 -18.25 -23.36
CA LYS A 143 0.45 -19.53 -22.94
C LYS A 143 1.05 -20.18 -24.20
N PRO A 144 2.33 -20.60 -24.20
CA PRO A 144 2.91 -21.29 -25.34
C PRO A 144 2.05 -22.51 -25.68
N PRO A 145 1.88 -22.88 -26.96
CA PRO A 145 1.26 -24.14 -27.31
C PRO A 145 2.06 -25.28 -26.67
N LEU A 146 1.35 -26.19 -26.01
CA LEU A 146 1.92 -27.33 -25.31
C LEU A 146 2.69 -28.21 -26.30
N SER A 147 4.01 -28.32 -26.16
CA SER A 147 4.73 -29.46 -26.77
C SER A 147 4.31 -30.75 -26.04
N ASP A 148 4.38 -31.89 -26.71
CA ASP A 148 4.01 -33.17 -26.10
C ASP A 148 4.87 -33.53 -24.87
N GLU A 149 6.06 -32.95 -24.75
CA GLU A 149 6.93 -33.04 -23.57
C GLU A 149 6.38 -32.25 -22.38
N HIS A 150 5.81 -31.07 -22.62
CA HIS A 150 5.26 -30.25 -21.56
C HIS A 150 3.93 -30.77 -21.03
N LYS A 151 3.16 -31.55 -21.82
CA LYS A 151 1.83 -32.09 -21.46
C LYS A 151 1.83 -33.04 -20.24
N ARG A 152 3.00 -33.46 -19.79
CA ARG A 152 3.17 -34.32 -18.62
C ARG A 152 3.67 -33.43 -17.48
N ASP A 153 2.96 -33.39 -16.36
CA ASP A 153 3.57 -33.03 -15.06
C ASP A 153 4.59 -34.10 -14.59
N GLY A 154 5.23 -34.79 -15.54
CA GLY A 154 6.29 -35.76 -15.36
C GLY A 154 7.62 -35.08 -15.66
N THR A 155 8.24 -34.53 -14.62
CA THR A 155 9.71 -34.44 -14.63
C THR A 155 10.27 -35.77 -15.15
N PRO A 156 11.34 -35.76 -15.96
CA PRO A 156 11.82 -36.97 -16.65
C PRO A 156 11.97 -38.20 -15.74
N GLY A 157 12.28 -37.99 -14.45
CA GLY A 157 12.34 -39.04 -13.43
C GLY A 157 11.00 -39.73 -13.13
N HIS A 158 9.86 -39.03 -13.13
CA HIS A 158 8.54 -39.64 -12.91
C HIS A 158 8.01 -40.37 -14.15
N ALA A 159 8.52 -40.04 -15.35
CA ALA A 159 8.16 -40.69 -16.60
C ALA A 159 9.07 -41.88 -16.97
N SER A 160 10.11 -42.14 -16.17
CA SER A 160 11.10 -43.19 -16.40
C SER A 160 10.44 -44.58 -16.42
N LYS A 161 11.07 -45.52 -17.15
CA LYS A 161 10.58 -46.91 -17.21
C LYS A 161 10.64 -47.59 -15.84
N GLU A 162 11.69 -47.28 -15.07
CA GLU A 162 11.93 -47.84 -13.74
C GLU A 162 10.86 -47.37 -12.75
N THR A 163 10.60 -46.07 -12.69
CA THR A 163 9.56 -45.48 -11.83
C THR A 163 8.17 -46.04 -12.17
N LYS A 164 7.85 -46.21 -13.46
CA LYS A 164 6.58 -46.82 -13.88
C LYS A 164 6.46 -48.28 -13.47
N LYS A 165 7.56 -49.03 -13.56
CA LYS A 165 7.61 -50.43 -13.13
C LYS A 165 7.42 -50.55 -11.61
N GLU A 166 8.11 -49.72 -10.83
CA GLU A 166 7.96 -49.70 -9.37
C GLU A 166 6.53 -49.32 -8.94
N LEU A 167 5.92 -48.33 -9.58
CA LEU A 167 4.53 -47.95 -9.30
C LEU A 167 3.55 -49.09 -9.61
N GLN A 168 3.76 -49.81 -10.72
CA GLN A 168 2.97 -50.99 -11.07
C GLN A 168 3.15 -52.14 -10.06
N GLU A 169 4.39 -52.41 -9.62
CA GLU A 169 4.68 -53.43 -8.59
C GLU A 169 4.02 -53.09 -7.25
N ARG A 170 3.93 -51.80 -6.91
CA ARG A 170 3.23 -51.31 -5.71
C ARG A 170 1.71 -51.19 -5.91
N ASN A 171 1.19 -51.56 -7.08
CA ASN A 171 -0.22 -51.45 -7.45
C ASN A 171 -0.76 -50.00 -7.36
N ILE A 172 0.09 -49.01 -7.62
CA ILE A 172 -0.22 -47.59 -7.63
C ILE A 172 -0.44 -47.16 -9.08
N TYR A 173 -1.64 -46.68 -9.38
CA TYR A 173 -2.00 -46.18 -10.70
C TYR A 173 -1.91 -44.65 -10.72
N PRO A 174 -0.99 -44.05 -11.50
CA PRO A 174 -0.91 -42.61 -11.62
C PRO A 174 -2.17 -42.05 -12.26
N ILE A 175 -2.74 -41.02 -11.63
CA ILE A 175 -3.82 -40.25 -12.24
C ILE A 175 -3.27 -39.38 -13.38
N TYR A 176 -4.10 -39.14 -14.39
CA TYR A 176 -3.76 -38.17 -15.43
C TYR A 176 -3.68 -36.78 -14.80
N TRP A 177 -2.55 -36.11 -15.03
CA TRP A 177 -2.32 -34.78 -14.53
C TRP A 177 -2.00 -33.81 -15.66
N PRO A 178 -2.78 -32.74 -15.85
CA PRO A 178 -2.57 -31.79 -16.92
C PRO A 178 -1.34 -30.91 -16.63
N ALA A 179 -0.55 -30.69 -17.66
CA ALA A 179 0.62 -29.81 -17.63
C ALA A 179 0.38 -28.43 -17.02
N PHE A 180 1.38 -27.91 -16.31
CA PHE A 180 1.41 -26.53 -15.81
C PHE A 180 0.13 -26.17 -15.03
N SER A 181 -0.36 -27.11 -14.22
CA SER A 181 -1.57 -26.94 -13.42
C SER A 181 -1.23 -26.98 -11.92
N PRO A 182 -0.45 -26.02 -11.40
CA PRO A 182 -0.18 -25.93 -9.97
C PRO A 182 -1.47 -25.71 -9.17
N ASP A 183 -2.46 -25.01 -9.74
CA ASP A 183 -3.79 -24.80 -9.17
C ASP A 183 -4.51 -26.13 -8.79
N LEU A 184 -4.19 -27.21 -9.50
CA LEU A 184 -4.74 -28.54 -9.21
C LEU A 184 -3.93 -29.28 -8.15
N ASN A 185 -2.70 -28.87 -7.84
CA ASN A 185 -1.78 -29.62 -6.99
C ASN A 185 -2.00 -29.26 -5.51
N PRO A 186 -2.62 -30.14 -4.70
CA PRO A 186 -2.90 -29.83 -3.30
C PRO A 186 -1.64 -29.48 -2.51
N ILE A 187 -0.49 -30.07 -2.88
CA ILE A 187 0.76 -29.87 -2.14
C ILE A 187 1.23 -28.41 -2.16
N GLU A 188 0.86 -27.63 -3.18
CA GLU A 188 1.17 -26.19 -3.24
C GLU A 188 0.47 -25.43 -2.11
N ALA A 189 -0.79 -25.80 -1.80
CA ALA A 189 -1.52 -25.24 -0.67
C ALA A 189 -0.88 -25.64 0.67
N VAL A 190 -0.41 -26.89 0.78
CA VAL A 190 0.32 -27.36 1.96
C VAL A 190 1.63 -26.59 2.15
N TRP A 191 2.40 -26.40 1.08
CA TRP A 191 3.64 -25.62 1.15
C TRP A 191 3.41 -24.16 1.50
N ASN A 192 2.34 -23.54 0.98
CA ASN A 192 1.98 -22.18 1.37
C ASN A 192 1.65 -22.09 2.86
N TRP A 193 0.82 -23.01 3.36
CA TRP A 193 0.51 -23.09 4.79
C TRP A 193 1.79 -23.26 5.64
N MET A 194 2.69 -24.16 5.24
CA MET A 194 3.94 -24.39 5.95
C MET A 194 4.83 -23.14 5.96
N LYS A 195 4.92 -22.41 4.84
CA LYS A 195 5.70 -21.16 4.77
C LYS A 195 5.12 -20.09 5.69
N ASP A 196 3.79 -19.93 5.70
CA ASP A 196 3.11 -18.95 6.55
C ASP A 196 3.32 -19.29 8.03
N TRP A 197 3.18 -20.57 8.41
CA TRP A 197 3.44 -21.03 9.77
C TRP A 197 4.90 -20.78 10.18
N ILE A 198 5.87 -21.06 9.31
CA ILE A 198 7.29 -20.81 9.58
C ILE A 198 7.54 -19.31 9.79
N GLN A 199 6.97 -18.46 8.95
CA GLN A 199 7.14 -17.02 9.04
C GLN A 199 6.52 -16.44 10.33
N GLU A 200 5.42 -17.01 10.80
CA GLU A 200 4.78 -16.60 12.05
C GLU A 200 5.55 -17.05 13.30
N GLN A 201 6.04 -18.30 13.32
CA GLN A 201 6.76 -18.84 14.48
C GLN A 201 8.21 -18.36 14.57
N TYR A 202 8.83 -18.01 13.44
CA TYR A 202 10.25 -17.61 13.35
C TYR A 202 10.44 -16.30 12.56
N PRO A 203 9.88 -15.16 13.03
CA PRO A 203 9.83 -13.91 12.26
C PRO A 203 11.19 -13.23 12.05
N ASN A 204 12.23 -13.60 12.82
CA ASN A 204 13.55 -12.93 12.82
C ASN A 204 14.69 -13.82 12.31
N ASP A 205 14.39 -15.03 11.82
CA ASP A 205 15.40 -16.02 11.40
C ASP A 205 15.70 -15.88 9.89
N GLU A 206 16.28 -14.74 9.50
CA GLU A 206 16.63 -14.46 8.09
C GLU A 206 17.78 -15.34 7.56
N GLN A 207 18.50 -16.06 8.43
CA GLN A 207 19.66 -16.90 8.08
C GLN A 207 19.64 -18.25 8.83
N LEU A 208 18.64 -19.08 8.55
CA LEU A 208 18.56 -20.45 9.07
C LEU A 208 19.70 -21.31 8.52
N SER A 209 20.50 -21.90 9.41
CA SER A 209 21.41 -23.02 9.06
C SER A 209 20.61 -24.18 8.45
N TYR A 210 21.24 -25.02 7.62
CA TYR A 210 20.59 -26.18 7.00
C TYR A 210 19.91 -27.11 8.02
N ASP A 211 20.59 -27.41 9.13
CA ASP A 211 20.04 -28.29 10.18
C ASP A 211 18.82 -27.66 10.85
N ARG A 212 18.89 -26.35 11.09
CA ARG A 212 17.78 -25.60 11.68
C ARG A 212 16.59 -25.50 10.73
N LEU A 213 16.83 -25.27 9.44
CA LEU A 213 15.80 -25.29 8.42
C LEU A 213 15.09 -26.64 8.38
N ARG A 214 15.83 -27.75 8.48
CA ARG A 214 15.24 -29.10 8.50
C ARG A 214 14.35 -29.33 9.72
N GLU A 215 14.74 -28.85 10.89
CA GLU A 215 13.91 -28.91 12.10
C GLU A 215 12.63 -28.10 11.94
N VAL A 216 12.74 -26.87 11.45
CA VAL A 216 11.62 -25.95 11.26
C VAL A 216 10.62 -26.48 10.23
N VAL A 217 11.10 -27.05 9.12
CA VAL A 217 10.25 -27.68 8.09
C VAL A 217 9.54 -28.93 8.63
N ARG A 218 10.18 -29.71 9.51
CA ARG A 218 9.52 -30.84 10.18
C ARG A 218 8.46 -30.36 11.16
N ALA A 219 8.79 -29.36 11.97
CA ALA A 219 7.85 -28.80 12.93
C ALA A 219 6.61 -28.20 12.24
N SER A 220 6.79 -27.53 11.09
CA SER A 220 5.66 -27.02 10.31
C SER A 220 4.84 -28.15 9.70
N TRP A 221 5.47 -29.24 9.25
CA TRP A 221 4.74 -30.41 8.79
C TRP A 221 3.91 -31.06 9.90
N ASP A 222 4.48 -31.23 11.10
CA ASP A 222 3.80 -31.85 12.24
C ASP A 222 2.67 -30.97 12.81
N ALA A 223 2.74 -29.65 12.58
CA ALA A 223 1.72 -28.70 12.99
C ALA A 223 0.51 -28.64 12.04
N LEU A 224 0.58 -29.26 10.85
CA LEU A 224 -0.51 -29.24 9.87
C LEU A 224 -1.79 -29.86 10.44
N PRO A 225 -2.91 -29.11 10.48
CA PRO A 225 -4.17 -29.67 10.95
C PRO A 225 -4.67 -30.76 10.00
N GLU A 226 -5.04 -31.92 10.56
CA GLU A 226 -5.62 -33.02 9.75
C GLU A 226 -6.89 -32.57 9.01
N GLN A 227 -7.70 -31.71 9.65
CA GLN A 227 -8.90 -31.15 9.03
C GLN A 227 -8.58 -30.32 7.78
N PHE A 228 -7.49 -29.54 7.80
CA PHE A 228 -7.05 -28.77 6.64
C PHE A 228 -6.71 -29.69 5.45
N LEU A 229 -6.05 -30.83 5.71
CA LEU A 229 -5.74 -31.80 4.66
C LEU A 229 -7.01 -32.45 4.08
N LYS A 230 -7.99 -32.78 4.93
CA LYS A 230 -9.28 -33.33 4.49
C LYS A 230 -10.04 -32.33 3.61
N ASP A 231 -10.20 -31.10 4.09
CA ASP A 231 -10.88 -30.04 3.34
C ASP A 231 -10.20 -29.76 2.00
N LEU A 232 -8.86 -29.84 1.97
CA LEU A 232 -8.07 -29.65 0.77
C LEU A 232 -8.31 -30.78 -0.25
N ILE A 233 -8.37 -32.03 0.19
CA ILE A 233 -8.71 -33.18 -0.67
C ILE A 233 -10.16 -33.04 -1.18
N ASP A 234 -11.11 -32.69 -0.31
CA ASP A 234 -12.52 -32.51 -0.67
C ASP A 234 -12.70 -31.35 -1.67
N SER A 235 -11.82 -30.35 -1.65
CA SER A 235 -11.82 -29.24 -2.61
C SER A 235 -11.45 -29.65 -4.04
N MET A 236 -10.85 -30.83 -4.25
CA MET A 236 -10.35 -31.24 -5.57
C MET A 236 -11.43 -31.26 -6.64
N GLN A 237 -12.64 -31.69 -6.30
CA GLN A 237 -13.75 -31.68 -7.25
C GLN A 237 -14.07 -30.27 -7.72
N ALA A 238 -14.09 -29.30 -6.80
CA ALA A 238 -14.33 -27.89 -7.12
C ALA A 238 -13.17 -27.27 -7.91
N ARG A 239 -11.91 -27.64 -7.64
CA ARG A 239 -10.73 -27.22 -8.41
C ARG A 239 -10.82 -27.70 -9.86
N CYS A 240 -11.10 -28.98 -10.07
CA CYS A 240 -11.30 -29.56 -11.39
C CYS A 240 -12.44 -28.87 -12.16
N GLN A 241 -13.57 -28.62 -11.50
CA GLN A 241 -14.69 -27.88 -12.11
C GLN A 241 -14.28 -26.45 -12.50
N ALA A 242 -13.52 -25.75 -11.66
CA ALA A 242 -13.03 -24.42 -11.98
C ALA A 242 -12.11 -24.40 -13.21
N VAL A 243 -11.23 -25.40 -13.36
CA VAL A 243 -10.37 -25.54 -14.55
C VAL A 243 -11.19 -25.82 -15.80
N ILE A 244 -12.23 -26.67 -15.70
CA ILE A 244 -13.15 -26.97 -16.81
C ILE A 244 -13.90 -25.71 -17.23
N LEU A 245 -14.48 -24.97 -16.29
CA LEU A 245 -15.19 -23.71 -16.55
C LEU A 245 -14.28 -22.61 -17.13
N ALA A 246 -12.99 -22.63 -16.77
CA ALA A 246 -11.99 -21.73 -17.30
C ALA A 246 -11.41 -22.18 -18.66
N GLU A 247 -11.88 -23.29 -19.23
CA GLU A 247 -11.35 -23.90 -20.46
C GLU A 247 -9.82 -24.13 -20.41
N GLY A 248 -9.29 -24.57 -19.27
CA GLY A 248 -7.83 -24.72 -19.03
C GLY A 248 -7.11 -23.39 -18.72
N GLY A 249 -7.87 -22.33 -18.47
CA GLY A 249 -7.40 -21.05 -17.93
C GLY A 249 -6.96 -21.14 -16.47
N HIS A 250 -6.43 -20.02 -15.95
CA HIS A 250 -6.06 -19.91 -14.53
C HIS A 250 -7.33 -19.88 -13.67
N THR A 251 -7.24 -20.51 -12.50
CA THR A 251 -8.32 -20.51 -11.52
C THR A 251 -7.97 -19.64 -10.32
N LYS A 252 -8.88 -19.57 -9.35
CA LYS A 252 -8.65 -18.87 -8.07
C LYS A 252 -7.80 -19.68 -7.09
N TYR A 253 -7.49 -20.92 -7.43
CA TYR A 253 -6.85 -21.92 -6.57
C TYR A 253 -5.35 -22.00 -6.78
#